data_AF-A0A645HMK4-F1
#
_entry.id   AF-A0A645HMK4-F1
#
_cell.length_a   1.000
_cell.length_b   1.000
_cell.length_c   1.000
_cell.angle_alpha   90.00
_cell.angle_beta   90.00
_cell.angle_gamma   90.00
#
_symmetry.space_group_name_H-M   'P 1'
#
loop_
_entity.id
_entity.type
_entity.pdbx_description
1 polymer ?
#
loop_
_entity_poly.entity_id
_entity_poly.type
_entity_poly.pdbx_seq_one_letter_code
_entity_poly.pdbx_strand_id
1 'polypeptide(L)'
;MDYHSTPTFGAVLIGGDSIKPTVLKDRVLSYLSSAEGEACVDAEGVSRMKKKTLGELVSAFENNEELAINLVTAGLYGYRFTDIPETLQEISEADLIQRYREFFIGRTPVLSYVYPEDSNKENDAENKEFNE
;
A
#
# COMPACT_ATOMS: atom_id res chain seq x y z
N MET A 1 3.40 4.17 2.20
CA MET A 1 2.34 3.20 1.85
C MET A 1 3.04 2.19 1.02
N ASP A 2 3.11 0.97 1.55
CA ASP A 2 4.02 -0.02 1.02
C ASP A 2 3.18 -1.21 0.58
N TYR A 3 3.47 -1.71 -0.62
CA TYR A 3 2.84 -2.92 -1.14
C TYR A 3 3.89 -4.02 -1.21
N HIS A 4 3.60 -5.14 -0.57
CA HIS A 4 4.41 -6.34 -0.62
C HIS A 4 3.62 -7.44 -1.29
N SER A 5 4.20 -8.06 -2.29
CA SER A 5 3.63 -9.23 -2.97
C SER A 5 4.67 -10.31 -3.08
N THR A 6 4.25 -11.52 -2.76
CA THR A 6 4.97 -12.77 -3.02
C THR A 6 4.06 -13.68 -3.87
N PRO A 7 4.56 -14.82 -4.37
CA PRO A 7 3.71 -15.81 -5.03
C PRO A 7 2.57 -16.37 -4.14
N THR A 8 2.67 -16.22 -2.82
CA THR A 8 1.74 -16.84 -1.86
C THR A 8 0.84 -15.86 -1.12
N PHE A 9 1.20 -14.57 -1.06
CA PHE A 9 0.38 -13.54 -0.43
C PHE A 9 0.71 -12.14 -0.95
N GLY A 10 -0.24 -11.22 -0.81
CA GLY A 10 -0.05 -9.79 -1.03
C GLY A 10 -0.58 -9.00 0.16
N ALA A 11 0.12 -7.96 0.57
CA ALA A 11 -0.23 -7.09 1.68
C ALA A 11 0.03 -5.62 1.31
N VAL A 12 -0.90 -4.74 1.70
CA VAL A 12 -0.72 -3.29 1.64
C VAL A 12 -0.61 -2.80 3.08
N LEU A 13 0.45 -2.05 3.37
CA LEU A 13 0.64 -1.36 4.63
C LEU A 13 0.34 0.12 4.44
N ILE A 14 -0.65 0.61 5.18
CA ILE A 14 -1.02 2.02 5.25
C ILE A 14 -0.84 2.45 6.69
N GLY A 15 0.03 3.41 6.92
CA GLY A 15 0.37 3.87 8.25
C GLY A 15 1.27 5.08 8.24
N GLY A 16 1.58 5.55 9.44
CA GLY A 16 2.39 6.71 9.72
C GLY A 16 2.16 7.20 11.14
N ASP A 17 2.93 8.18 11.56
CA ASP A 17 2.82 8.75 12.90
C ASP A 17 1.53 9.57 13.04
N SER A 18 0.83 9.40 14.16
CA SER A 18 -0.38 10.16 14.46
C SER A 18 -0.58 10.35 15.95
N ILE A 19 -0.95 11.57 16.33
CA ILE A 19 -1.39 11.90 17.68
C ILE A 19 -2.78 11.28 17.96
N LYS A 20 -3.60 11.08 16.91
CA LYS A 20 -4.96 10.53 17.01
C LYS A 20 -5.12 9.31 16.10
N PRO A 21 -4.52 8.17 16.47
CA PRO A 21 -4.43 7.00 15.58
C PRO A 21 -5.80 6.38 15.26
N THR A 22 -6.78 6.49 16.16
CA THR A 22 -8.17 6.05 15.91
C THR A 22 -8.85 6.90 14.84
N VAL A 23 -8.70 8.22 14.92
CA VAL A 23 -9.21 9.16 13.90
C VAL A 23 -8.54 8.93 12.55
N LEU A 24 -7.22 8.70 12.53
CA LEU A 24 -6.51 8.36 11.29
C LEU A 24 -7.06 7.07 10.69
N LYS A 25 -7.23 6.02 11.50
CA LYS A 25 -7.82 4.75 11.07
C LYS A 25 -9.21 4.97 10.45
N ASP A 26 -10.11 5.66 11.14
CA ASP A 26 -11.48 5.88 10.64
C ASP A 26 -11.48 6.66 9.33
N ARG A 27 -10.65 7.70 9.20
CA ARG A 27 -10.52 8.48 7.95
C ARG A 27 -9.98 7.64 6.79
N VAL A 28 -8.94 6.85 7.03
CA VAL A 28 -8.34 5.98 6.00
C VAL A 28 -9.37 4.93 5.54
N LEU A 29 -10.04 4.25 6.47
CA LEU A 29 -11.03 3.24 6.11
C LEU A 29 -12.26 3.85 5.43
N SER A 30 -12.71 5.01 5.88
CA SER A 30 -13.80 5.74 5.22
C SER A 30 -13.42 6.13 3.80
N TYR A 31 -12.18 6.61 3.58
CA TYR A 31 -11.73 6.97 2.24
C TYR A 31 -11.63 5.76 1.32
N LEU A 32 -11.00 4.67 1.78
CA LEU A 32 -10.80 3.45 0.98
C LEU A 32 -12.09 2.70 0.65
N SER A 33 -13.15 2.90 1.44
CA SER A 33 -14.47 2.32 1.19
C SER A 33 -15.40 3.25 0.41
N SER A 34 -14.96 4.47 0.09
CA SER A 34 -15.78 5.47 -0.59
C SER A 34 -15.66 5.41 -2.12
N ALA A 35 -16.66 5.95 -2.81
CA ALA A 35 -16.60 6.16 -4.26
C ALA A 35 -15.44 7.10 -4.66
N GLU A 36 -15.02 8.01 -3.77
CA GLU A 36 -13.87 8.89 -3.98
C GLU A 36 -12.55 8.10 -4.01
N GLY A 37 -12.41 7.11 -3.12
CA GLY A 37 -11.24 6.23 -3.10
C GLY A 37 -11.11 5.38 -4.36
N GLU A 38 -12.24 4.95 -4.93
CA GLU A 38 -12.26 4.22 -6.20
C GLU A 38 -12.00 5.15 -7.40
N ALA A 39 -12.62 6.34 -7.41
CA ALA A 39 -12.46 7.34 -8.47
C ALA A 39 -11.05 7.94 -8.57
N CYS A 40 -10.19 7.71 -7.56
CA CYS A 40 -8.77 8.04 -7.60
C CYS A 40 -8.00 7.28 -8.69
N VAL A 41 -8.53 6.15 -9.17
CA VAL A 41 -7.97 5.42 -10.31
C VAL A 41 -8.41 6.08 -11.61
N ASP A 42 -7.87 7.27 -11.90
CA ASP A 42 -8.14 8.01 -13.14
C ASP A 42 -7.02 7.82 -14.18
N ALA A 43 -7.34 8.05 -15.46
CA ALA A 43 -6.41 7.88 -16.56
C ALA A 43 -5.09 8.68 -16.41
N GLU A 44 -5.14 9.86 -15.81
CA GLU A 44 -3.94 10.69 -15.59
C GLU A 44 -3.07 10.11 -14.48
N GLY A 45 -3.68 9.69 -13.37
CA GLY A 45 -3.06 9.00 -12.26
C GLY A 45 -2.40 7.69 -12.69
N VAL A 46 -3.10 6.88 -13.48
CA VAL A 46 -2.57 5.64 -14.05
C VAL A 46 -1.37 5.94 -14.95
N SER A 47 -1.46 6.94 -15.82
CA SER A 47 -0.35 7.35 -16.70
C SER A 47 0.88 7.80 -15.90
N ARG A 48 0.68 8.63 -14.85
CA ARG A 48 1.76 9.06 -13.96
C ARG A 48 2.40 7.89 -13.22
N MET A 49 1.60 6.96 -12.70
CA MET A 49 2.08 5.77 -12.01
C MET A 49 2.92 4.88 -12.93
N LYS A 50 2.45 4.60 -14.16
CA LYS A 50 3.20 3.80 -15.14
C LYS A 50 4.55 4.46 -15.47
N LYS A 51 4.56 5.77 -15.70
CA LYS A 51 5.80 6.53 -15.97
C LYS A 51 6.77 6.49 -14.79
N LYS A 52 6.26 6.69 -13.56
CA LYS A 52 7.08 6.63 -12.34
C LYS A 52 7.72 5.26 -12.20
N THR A 53 6.93 4.19 -12.33
CA THR A 53 7.42 2.81 -12.19
C THR A 53 8.46 2.45 -13.25
N LEU A 54 8.26 2.90 -14.51
CA LEU A 54 9.26 2.75 -15.56
C LEU A 54 10.55 3.53 -15.26
N GLY A 55 10.43 4.73 -14.70
CA GLY A 55 11.59 5.53 -14.26
C GLY A 55 12.40 4.81 -13.17
N GLU A 56 11.73 4.28 -12.15
CA GLU A 56 12.35 3.48 -11.09
C GLU A 56 13.04 2.23 -11.65
N LEU A 57 12.40 1.54 -12.60
CA LEU A 57 13.01 0.42 -13.30
C LEU A 57 14.29 0.82 -14.04
N VAL A 58 14.30 1.96 -14.75
CA VAL A 58 15.49 2.46 -15.45
C VAL A 58 16.60 2.80 -14.46
N SER A 59 16.28 3.50 -13.37
CA SER A 59 17.25 3.85 -12.32
C SER A 59 17.86 2.61 -11.66
N ALA A 60 17.10 1.52 -11.51
CA ALA A 60 17.63 0.27 -10.95
C ALA A 60 18.78 -0.33 -11.80
N PHE A 61 18.87 -0.01 -13.11
CA PHE A 61 20.00 -0.43 -13.94
C PHE A 61 21.29 0.37 -13.69
N GLU A 62 21.19 1.53 -13.05
CA GLU A 62 22.37 2.34 -12.70
C GLU A 62 23.07 1.82 -11.43
N ASN A 63 22.41 0.95 -10.68
CA ASN A 63 22.92 0.36 -9.44
C ASN A 63 23.02 -1.16 -9.55
N ASN A 64 24.25 -1.67 -9.67
CA ASN A 64 24.52 -3.11 -9.80
C ASN A 64 23.98 -3.94 -8.62
N GLU A 65 23.98 -3.38 -7.40
CA GLU A 65 23.46 -4.09 -6.22
C GLU A 65 21.94 -4.26 -6.32
N GLU A 66 21.24 -3.18 -6.64
CA GLU A 66 19.79 -3.18 -6.81
C GLU A 66 19.35 -4.08 -7.98
N LEU A 67 20.07 -4.03 -9.10
CA LEU A 67 19.83 -4.91 -10.24
C LEU A 67 20.01 -6.39 -9.86
N ALA A 68 21.06 -6.73 -9.11
CA ALA A 68 21.30 -8.10 -8.66
C ALA A 68 20.18 -8.60 -7.74
N ILE A 69 19.74 -7.77 -6.78
CA ILE A 69 18.63 -8.08 -5.88
C ILE A 69 17.34 -8.33 -6.68
N ASN A 70 17.04 -7.46 -7.64
CA ASN A 70 15.84 -7.57 -8.47
C ASN A 70 15.85 -8.83 -9.36
N LEU A 71 16.98 -9.19 -9.95
CA LEU A 71 17.12 -10.41 -10.76
C LEU A 71 16.95 -11.68 -9.93
N VAL A 72 17.57 -11.74 -8.75
CA VAL A 72 17.42 -12.88 -7.83
C VAL A 72 15.96 -13.01 -7.37
N THR A 73 15.34 -11.89 -6.99
CA THR A 73 13.93 -11.85 -6.57
C THR A 73 13.00 -12.33 -7.67
N ALA A 74 13.21 -11.86 -8.91
CA ALA A 74 12.42 -12.29 -10.07
C ALA A 74 12.54 -13.80 -10.31
N GLY A 75 13.76 -14.34 -10.25
CA GLY A 75 14.01 -15.78 -10.39
C GLY A 75 13.33 -16.61 -9.30
N LEU A 76 13.33 -16.13 -8.04
CA LEU A 76 12.65 -16.80 -6.94
C LEU A 76 11.12 -16.73 -7.05
N TYR A 77 10.57 -15.63 -7.56
CA TYR A 77 9.13 -15.44 -7.71
C TYR A 77 8.57 -15.97 -9.03
N GLY A 78 9.44 -16.41 -9.95
CA GLY A 78 9.05 -17.07 -11.19
C GLY A 78 8.59 -16.11 -12.30
N TYR A 79 9.00 -14.84 -12.26
CA TYR A 79 8.75 -13.88 -13.34
C TYR A 79 10.08 -13.40 -13.95
N ARG A 80 10.04 -12.80 -15.14
CA ARG A 80 11.23 -12.18 -15.73
C ARG A 80 11.18 -10.69 -15.51
N PHE A 81 12.29 -10.16 -15.01
CA PHE A 81 12.44 -8.72 -14.79
C PHE A 81 12.25 -7.90 -16.08
N THR A 82 12.56 -8.47 -17.24
CA THR A 82 12.40 -7.86 -18.56
C THR A 82 10.95 -7.73 -19.02
N ASP A 83 10.01 -8.46 -18.40
CA ASP A 83 8.60 -8.47 -18.82
C ASP A 83 7.82 -7.30 -18.19
N ILE A 84 8.44 -6.57 -17.24
CA ILE A 84 7.81 -5.47 -16.50
C ILE A 84 7.30 -4.35 -17.42
N PRO A 85 8.06 -3.85 -18.43
CA PRO A 85 7.59 -2.77 -19.29
C PRO A 85 6.34 -3.13 -20.10
N GLU A 86 6.29 -4.34 -20.66
CA GLU A 86 5.15 -4.84 -21.43
C GLU A 86 3.94 -5.00 -20.52
N THR A 87 4.12 -5.65 -19.36
CA THR A 87 3.06 -5.82 -18.35
C THR A 87 2.48 -4.47 -17.92
N LEU A 88 3.32 -3.46 -17.66
CA LEU A 88 2.85 -2.11 -17.29
C LEU A 88 2.02 -1.47 -18.41
N GLN A 89 2.32 -1.72 -19.68
CA GLN A 89 1.53 -1.18 -20.79
C GLN A 89 0.16 -1.84 -20.89
N GLU A 90 0.09 -3.16 -20.68
CA GLU A 90 -1.15 -3.94 -20.80
C GLU A 90 -2.19 -3.64 -19.72
N ILE A 91 -1.76 -3.29 -18.49
CA ILE A 91 -2.67 -3.00 -17.37
C ILE A 91 -3.63 -1.86 -17.74
N SER A 92 -4.92 -2.13 -17.73
CA SER A 92 -5.97 -1.13 -17.98
C SER A 92 -6.43 -0.44 -16.68
N GLU A 93 -7.14 0.68 -16.82
CA GLU A 93 -7.82 1.34 -15.69
C GLU A 93 -8.84 0.41 -15.03
N ALA A 94 -9.56 -0.38 -15.84
CA ALA A 94 -10.52 -1.35 -15.34
C ALA A 94 -9.86 -2.45 -14.48
N ASP A 95 -8.67 -2.92 -14.85
CA ASP A 95 -7.92 -3.90 -14.06
C ASP A 95 -7.54 -3.34 -12.68
N LEU A 96 -7.16 -2.06 -12.63
CA LEU A 96 -6.79 -1.38 -11.40
C LEU A 96 -8.00 -1.13 -10.49
N ILE A 97 -9.14 -0.70 -11.06
CA ILE A 97 -10.40 -0.56 -10.30
C ILE A 97 -10.85 -1.92 -9.76
N GLN A 98 -10.78 -2.97 -10.58
CA GLN A 98 -11.14 -4.31 -10.16
C GLN A 98 -10.23 -4.78 -9.01
N ARG A 99 -8.91 -4.62 -9.15
CA ARG A 99 -7.94 -4.96 -8.10
C ARG A 99 -8.17 -4.16 -6.82
N TYR A 100 -8.49 -2.86 -6.94
CA TYR A 100 -8.81 -2.01 -5.80
C TYR A 100 -10.01 -2.55 -5.02
N ARG A 101 -11.10 -2.88 -5.73
CA ARG A 101 -12.31 -3.43 -5.12
C ARG A 101 -12.04 -4.77 -4.43
N GLU A 102 -11.35 -5.69 -5.10
CA GLU A 102 -10.99 -6.99 -4.52
C GLU A 102 -10.12 -6.88 -3.26
N PHE A 103 -9.28 -5.85 -3.18
CA PHE A 103 -8.33 -5.69 -2.10
C PHE A 103 -8.89 -4.91 -0.90
N PHE A 104 -9.64 -3.84 -1.14
CA PHE A 104 -10.09 -2.93 -0.09
C PHE A 104 -11.57 -3.07 0.29
N ILE A 105 -12.43 -3.56 -0.61
CA ILE A 105 -13.87 -3.62 -0.37
C ILE A 105 -14.24 -4.98 0.22
N GLY A 106 -15.00 -4.96 1.32
CA GLY A 106 -15.51 -6.18 1.97
C GLY A 106 -14.46 -6.97 2.77
N ARG A 107 -13.25 -6.44 2.92
CA ARG A 107 -12.19 -7.05 3.73
C ARG A 107 -12.02 -6.31 5.05
N THR A 108 -11.76 -7.06 6.12
CA THR A 108 -11.40 -6.49 7.42
C THR A 108 -9.88 -6.26 7.45
N PRO A 109 -9.40 -5.02 7.64
CA PRO A 109 -7.97 -4.75 7.74
C PRO A 109 -7.40 -5.28 9.05
N VAL A 110 -6.11 -5.61 9.05
CA VAL A 110 -5.35 -5.83 10.29
C VAL A 110 -4.87 -4.47 10.80
N LEU A 111 -5.06 -4.21 12.09
CA LEU A 111 -4.72 -2.94 12.73
C LEU A 111 -3.64 -3.15 13.79
N SER A 112 -2.65 -2.27 13.80
CA SER A 112 -1.58 -2.24 14.81
C SER A 112 -1.32 -0.81 15.22
N TYR A 113 -1.26 -0.58 16.53
CA TYR A 113 -0.93 0.73 17.12
C TYR A 113 0.30 0.57 18.01
N VAL A 114 1.25 1.48 17.84
CA VAL A 114 2.45 1.55 18.69
C VAL A 114 2.38 2.86 19.44
N TYR A 115 2.27 2.78 20.76
CA TYR A 115 2.23 3.94 21.64
C TYR A 115 3.58 4.09 22.34
N PRO A 116 4.16 5.31 22.39
CA PRO A 116 5.32 5.58 23.24
C PRO A 116 5.00 5.28 24.70
N GLU A 117 5.96 4.73 25.43
CA GLU A 117 5.78 4.25 26.81
C GLU A 117 5.24 5.34 27.78
N ASP A 118 5.59 6.60 27.54
CA ASP A 118 5.13 7.75 28.34
C ASP A 118 3.66 8.13 28.11
N SER A 119 3.04 7.71 26.99
CA SER A 119 1.67 8.07 26.62
C SER A 119 0.58 7.18 27.26
N ASN A 120 0.96 6.08 27.92
CA ASN A 120 0.01 5.21 28.62
C ASN A 120 -0.57 5.81 29.91
N LYS A 121 0.07 6.84 30.48
CA LYS A 121 -0.40 7.45 31.74
C LYS A 121 -1.65 8.32 31.57
N GLU A 122 -1.89 8.87 30.39
CA GLU A 122 -3.07 9.72 30.10
C GLU A 122 -4.28 8.86 29.67
N ASN A 123 -4.06 7.77 28.93
CA ASN A 123 -5.14 6.87 28.47
C ASN A 123 -5.76 6.03 29.62
N ASP A 124 -5.03 5.76 30.70
CA ASP A 124 -5.57 5.11 31.90
C ASP A 124 -6.52 6.01 32.70
N ALA A 125 -6.43 7.34 32.54
CA ALA A 125 -7.34 8.29 33.18
C ALA A 125 -8.68 8.40 32.42
N GLU A 126 -8.65 8.46 31.08
CA GLU A 126 -9.88 8.52 30.26
C GLU A 126 -10.71 7.22 30.35
N ASN A 127 -10.09 6.05 30.53
CA ASN A 127 -10.82 4.79 30.73
C ASN A 127 -11.45 4.61 32.12
N LYS A 128 -11.05 5.43 33.11
CA LYS A 128 -11.69 5.43 34.44
C LYS A 128 -12.94 6.29 34.49
N GLU A 129 -12.99 7.40 33.76
CA GLU A 129 -14.16 8.29 33.73
C GLU A 129 -15.36 7.70 32.97
N PHE A 130 -15.17 6.67 32.14
CA PHE A 130 -16.26 5.99 31.43
C PHE A 130 -16.95 4.85 32.22
N ASN A 131 -16.42 4.51 33.40
CA ASN A 131 -16.95 3.43 34.25
C ASN A 131 -17.47 3.90 35.62
N GLU A 132 -17.71 5.21 35.81
CA GLU A 132 -18.43 5.77 36.97
C GLU A 132 -19.84 6.26 36.59
#